data_AF-A0AA42NXP8-F1
#
_entry.id   AF-A0AA42NXP8-F1
#
_cell.length_a   1.000
_cell.length_b   1.000
_cell.length_c   1.000
_cell.angle_alpha   90.00
_cell.angle_beta   90.00
_cell.angle_gamma   90.00
#
_symmetry.space_group_name_H-M   'P 1'
#
loop_
_entity.id
_entity.type
_entity.pdbx_description
1 polymer ?
#
loop_
_entity_poly.entity_id
_entity_poly.type
_entity_poly.pdbx_seq_one_letter_code
_entity_poly.pdbx_strand_id
1 'polypeptide(L)'
;MSQEIDKHVARALVDLAIFLEFSADDVVDPDAAIQRLEQLASTLQMMDLESRSSLCSQFRSIAVDYSDEQAGFVESLGEALGLIEK
;
A
#
# COMPACT_ATOMS: atom_id res chain seq x y z
N MET A 1 5.00 -11.43 -20.30
CA MET A 1 5.03 -12.23 -19.06
C MET A 1 4.24 -11.42 -18.06
N SER A 2 3.06 -11.89 -17.66
CA SER A 2 2.26 -11.20 -16.65
C SER A 2 2.96 -11.36 -15.31
N GLN A 3 3.51 -10.26 -14.80
CA GLN A 3 4.17 -10.23 -13.50
C GLN A 3 3.05 -10.10 -12.46
N GLU A 4 2.51 -11.24 -12.03
CA GLU A 4 1.68 -11.27 -10.82
C GLU A 4 2.55 -10.91 -9.63
N ILE A 5 2.19 -9.84 -8.92
CA ILE A 5 2.86 -9.50 -7.68
C ILE A 5 2.50 -10.56 -6.64
N ASP A 6 3.54 -11.12 -6.00
CA ASP A 6 3.33 -12.07 -4.92
C ASP A 6 2.57 -11.41 -3.76
N LYS A 7 1.53 -12.07 -3.29
CA LYS A 7 0.71 -11.60 -2.16
C LYS A 7 1.52 -11.28 -0.91
N HIS A 8 2.67 -11.94 -0.70
CA HIS A 8 3.54 -11.66 0.45
C HIS A 8 4.23 -10.30 0.31
N VAL A 9 4.53 -9.86 -0.91
CA VAL A 9 5.07 -8.51 -1.17
C VAL A 9 3.99 -7.46 -0.90
N ALA A 10 2.77 -7.68 -1.42
CA ALA A 10 1.65 -6.80 -1.15
C ALA A 10 1.36 -6.70 0.36
N ARG A 11 1.39 -7.85 1.07
CA ARG A 11 1.23 -7.90 2.52
C ARG A 11 2.30 -7.13 3.26
N ALA A 12 3.57 -7.28 2.91
CA ALA A 12 4.66 -6.55 3.55
C ALA A 12 4.53 -5.03 3.36
N LEU A 13 4.13 -4.58 2.16
CA LEU A 13 3.89 -3.16 1.88
C LEU A 13 2.72 -2.61 2.69
N VAL A 14 1.63 -3.38 2.78
CA VAL A 14 0.45 -3.02 3.57
C VAL A 14 0.78 -2.95 5.06
N ASP A 15 1.51 -3.94 5.59
CA ASP A 15 1.90 -3.97 7.00
C ASP A 15 2.72 -2.73 7.36
N LEU A 16 3.66 -2.37 6.48
CA LEU A 16 4.45 -1.15 6.62
C LEU A 16 3.57 0.11 6.56
N ALA A 17 2.66 0.19 5.59
CA ALA A 17 1.79 1.36 5.45
C ALA A 17 0.83 1.52 6.63
N ILE A 18 0.25 0.42 7.11
CA ILE A 18 -0.57 0.41 8.33
C ILE A 18 0.27 0.85 9.52
N PHE A 19 1.51 0.35 9.65
CA PHE A 19 2.39 0.79 10.72
C PHE A 19 2.66 2.30 10.64
N LEU A 20 2.88 2.85 9.44
CA LEU A 20 3.14 4.28 9.27
C LEU A 20 1.90 5.15 9.57
N GLU A 21 0.69 4.71 9.20
CA GLU A 21 -0.55 5.46 9.40
C GLU A 21 -1.13 5.31 10.82
N PHE A 22 -1.06 4.10 11.40
CA PHE A 22 -1.68 3.78 12.70
C PHE A 22 -0.69 3.85 13.87
N SER A 23 0.59 4.15 13.63
CA SER A 23 1.53 4.41 14.73
C SER A 23 1.20 5.71 15.41
N ALA A 24 1.41 5.74 16.73
CA ALA A 24 1.34 6.98 17.49
C ALA A 24 2.48 7.93 17.07
N ASP A 25 2.21 9.23 17.14
CA ASP A 25 3.13 10.33 16.84
C ASP A 25 4.46 10.25 17.62
N ASP A 26 4.44 9.64 18.81
CA ASP A 26 5.62 9.40 19.65
C ASP A 26 6.53 8.27 19.12
N VAL A 27 6.00 7.39 18.26
CA VAL A 27 6.73 6.24 17.67
C VAL A 27 7.23 6.57 16.27
N VAL A 28 6.36 7.14 15.44
CA VAL A 28 6.67 7.52 14.06
C VAL A 28 6.26 8.97 13.88
N ASP A 29 7.23 9.80 13.53
CA ASP A 29 6.98 11.19 13.13
C ASP A 29 6.08 11.20 11.88
N PRO A 30 4.94 11.89 11.91
CA PRO A 30 3.94 11.83 10.84
C PRO A 30 4.47 12.43 9.52
N ASP A 31 5.32 13.46 9.59
CA ASP A 31 6.01 14.01 8.42
C ASP A 31 6.93 12.96 7.79
N ALA A 32 7.71 12.23 8.61
CA ALA A 32 8.53 11.12 8.16
C ALA A 32 7.69 9.96 7.60
N ALA A 33 6.54 9.65 8.20
CA ALA A 33 5.63 8.61 7.73
C ALA A 33 5.11 8.90 6.32
N ILE A 34 4.60 10.13 6.11
CA ILE A 34 4.13 10.60 4.82
C ILE A 34 5.27 10.56 3.80
N GLN A 35 6.46 11.07 4.15
CA GLN A 35 7.61 11.07 3.25
C GLN A 35 8.00 9.65 2.80
N ARG A 36 7.89 8.66 3.70
CA ARG A 36 8.15 7.25 3.36
C ARG A 36 7.07 6.67 2.45
N LEU A 37 5.80 6.98 2.70
CA LEU A 37 4.70 6.58 1.83
C LEU A 37 4.85 7.17 0.43
N GLU A 38 5.26 8.43 0.30
CA GLU A 38 5.52 9.08 -0.99
C GLU A 38 6.68 8.43 -1.76
N GLN A 39 7.76 8.05 -1.07
CA GLN A 39 8.88 7.32 -1.68
C GLN A 39 8.47 5.92 -2.16
N LEU A 40 7.64 5.24 -1.36
CA LEU A 40 7.09 3.93 -1.69
C LEU A 40 6.14 4.04 -2.89
N ALA A 41 5.26 5.03 -2.90
CA ALA A 41 4.38 5.37 -4.02
C ALA A 41 5.19 5.61 -5.29
N SER A 42 6.20 6.48 -5.24
CA SER A 42 7.06 6.79 -6.39
C SER A 42 7.75 5.55 -6.96
N THR A 43 8.21 4.65 -6.08
CA THR A 43 8.86 3.40 -6.50
C THR A 43 7.88 2.45 -7.18
N LEU A 44 6.69 2.28 -6.61
CA LEU A 44 5.66 1.41 -7.16
C LEU A 44 5.05 1.99 -8.45
N GLN A 45 4.98 3.31 -8.58
CA GLN A 45 4.54 3.99 -9.80
C GLN A 45 5.50 3.80 -10.98
N MET A 46 6.79 3.50 -10.74
CA MET A 46 7.75 3.12 -11.79
C MET A 46 7.48 1.73 -12.39
N MET A 47 6.61 0.93 -11.78
CA MET A 47 6.19 -0.35 -12.34
C MET A 47 5.22 -0.18 -13.51
N ASP A 48 5.16 -1.18 -14.38
CA ASP A 48 4.19 -1.23 -15.48
C ASP A 48 2.74 -1.23 -14.97
N LEU A 49 1.82 -0.73 -15.81
CA LEU A 49 0.38 -0.66 -15.50
C LEU A 49 -0.21 -2.02 -15.12
N GLU A 50 0.22 -3.11 -15.77
CA GLU A 50 -0.24 -4.47 -15.47
C GLU A 50 0.16 -4.89 -14.04
N SER A 51 1.41 -4.59 -13.66
CA SER A 51 1.93 -4.86 -12.32
C SER A 51 1.29 -3.99 -11.25
N ARG A 52 1.00 -2.72 -11.55
CA ARG A 52 0.26 -1.80 -10.66
C ARG A 52 -1.16 -2.29 -10.41
N SER A 53 -1.85 -2.74 -11.46
CA SER A 53 -3.19 -3.33 -11.36
C SER A 53 -3.19 -4.63 -10.57
N SER A 54 -2.18 -5.49 -10.81
CA SER A 54 -1.98 -6.73 -10.03
C SER A 54 -1.76 -6.42 -8.55
N LEU A 55 -0.88 -5.47 -8.23
CA LEU A 55 -0.61 -5.06 -6.85
C LEU A 55 -1.87 -4.51 -6.16
N CYS A 56 -2.63 -3.67 -6.84
CA CYS A 56 -3.88 -3.12 -6.29
C CYS A 56 -4.92 -4.20 -6.02
N SER A 57 -5.02 -5.19 -6.91
CA SER A 57 -5.88 -6.36 -6.71
C SER A 57 -5.43 -7.18 -5.50
N GLN A 58 -4.11 -7.32 -5.31
CA GLN A 58 -3.58 -8.01 -4.13
C GLN A 58 -3.87 -7.25 -2.84
N PHE A 59 -3.71 -5.92 -2.80
CA PHE A 59 -4.07 -5.11 -1.63
C PHE A 59 -5.52 -5.34 -1.21
N ARG A 60 -6.45 -5.29 -2.16
CA ARG A 60 -7.87 -5.54 -1.89
C ARG A 60 -8.15 -6.97 -1.43
N SER A 61 -7.43 -7.93 -2.01
CA SER A 61 -7.54 -9.34 -1.64
C SER A 61 -7.06 -9.60 -0.21
N ILE A 62 -6.01 -8.92 0.25
CA ILE A 62 -5.50 -9.06 1.62
C ILE A 62 -6.20 -8.14 2.62
N ALA A 63 -6.87 -7.06 2.18
CA ALA A 63 -7.58 -6.11 3.05
C ALA A 63 -8.57 -6.82 3.98
N VAL A 64 -9.22 -7.89 3.49
CA VAL A 64 -10.17 -8.71 4.26
C VAL A 64 -9.56 -9.45 5.46
N ASP A 65 -8.23 -9.55 5.52
CA ASP A 65 -7.48 -10.18 6.61
C ASP A 65 -7.12 -9.19 7.73
N TYR A 66 -7.37 -7.89 7.50
CA TYR A 66 -7.12 -6.82 8.46
C TYR A 66 -8.42 -6.38 9.16
N SER A 67 -8.28 -5.63 10.25
CA SER A 67 -9.43 -5.08 10.99
C SER A 67 -10.22 -4.09 10.11
N ASP A 68 -11.53 -3.91 10.33
CA ASP A 68 -12.39 -3.02 9.51
C ASP A 68 -11.76 -1.63 9.21
N GLU A 69 -11.13 -1.01 10.21
CA GLU A 69 -10.47 0.30 10.07
C GLU A 69 -9.22 0.24 9.17
N GLN A 70 -8.42 -0.81 9.32
CA GLN A 70 -7.25 -1.06 8.49
C GLN A 70 -7.65 -1.50 7.08
N ALA A 71 -8.70 -2.32 6.94
CA ALA A 71 -9.19 -2.79 5.65
C ALA A 71 -9.56 -1.63 4.74
N GLY A 72 -10.27 -0.61 5.26
CA GLY A 72 -10.60 0.60 4.50
C GLY A 72 -9.37 1.40 4.06
N PHE A 73 -8.35 1.50 4.91
CA PHE A 73 -7.06 2.10 4.55
C PHE A 73 -6.34 1.31 3.46
N VAL A 74 -6.30 -0.03 3.58
CA VAL A 74 -5.65 -0.92 2.61
C VAL A 74 -6.35 -0.90 1.25
N GLU A 75 -7.68 -0.89 1.21
CA GLU A 75 -8.44 -0.74 -0.03
C GLU A 75 -8.15 0.61 -0.70
N SER A 76 -7.99 1.67 0.09
CA SER A 76 -7.66 3.02 -0.41
C SER A 76 -6.17 3.18 -0.74
N LEU A 77 -5.31 2.26 -0.31
CA LEU A 77 -3.86 2.34 -0.48
C LEU A 77 -3.44 2.39 -1.95
N GLY A 78 -4.13 1.64 -2.81
CA GLY A 78 -3.88 1.66 -4.25
C GLY A 78 -4.07 3.05 -4.86
N GLU A 79 -5.10 3.77 -4.42
CA GLU A 79 -5.38 5.16 -4.82
C GLU A 79 -4.40 6.14 -4.16
N ALA A 80 -4.13 5.97 -2.86
CA ALA A 80 -3.22 6.83 -2.09
C ALA A 80 -1.78 6.80 -2.63
N LEU A 81 -1.32 5.62 -3.07
CA LEU A 81 -0.01 5.44 -3.70
C LEU A 81 0.00 5.87 -5.19
N GLY A 82 -1.15 6.31 -5.72
CA GLY A 82 -1.31 6.72 -7.10
C GLY A 82 -1.14 5.58 -8.10
N LEU A 83 -1.38 4.32 -7.71
CA LEU A 83 -1.13 3.16 -8.57
C LEU A 83 -2.20 2.95 -9.64
N ILE A 84 -3.41 3.43 -9.36
CA ILE A 84 -4.57 3.40 -10.24
C ILE A 84 -5.17 4.80 -10.30
N GLU A 85 -5.54 5.27 -11.50
CA GLU A 85 -6.39 6.45 -11.68
C GLU A 85 -7.85 5.99 -11.70
N LYS A 86 -8.73 6.72 -11.02
CA LYS A 86 -10.18 6.48 -11.01
C LYS A 86 -10.82 6.69 -12.38
#